data_AF-A0A957QWG3-F1
#
_entry.id   AF-A0A957QWG3-F1
#
_cell.length_a   1.000
_cell.length_b   1.000
_cell.length_c   1.000
_cell.angle_alpha   90.00
_cell.angle_beta   90.00
_cell.angle_gamma   90.00
#
_symmetry.space_group_name_H-M   'P 1'
#
loop_
_entity.id
_entity.type
_entity.pdbx_description
1 polymer ?
#
loop_
_entity_poly.entity_id
_entity_poly.type
_entity_poly.pdbx_seq_one_letter_code
_entity_poly.pdbx_strand_id
1 'polypeptide(L)' 'MTKISFLGAGSTVFAKNLMGDILSYPELQDATISLFDIDPARLR' A
#
# COMPACT_ATOMS: atom_id res chain seq x y z
N MET A 1 -3.71 -14.87 6.91
CA MET A 1 -4.16 -13.54 6.45
C MET A 1 -2.91 -12.75 6.10
N THR A 2 -2.76 -12.35 4.83
CA THR A 2 -1.55 -11.67 4.36
C THR A 2 -1.61 -10.19 4.75
N LYS A 3 -0.53 -9.68 5.36
CA LYS A 3 -0.41 -8.26 5.69
C LYS A 3 0.78 -7.68 4.94
N ILE A 4 0.56 -6.59 4.20
CA ILE A 4 1.57 -5.91 3.40
C ILE A 4 1.67 -4.48 3.90
N SER A 5 2.88 -4.05 4.27
CA SER A 5 3.10 -2.72 4.84
C SER A 5 4.01 -1.89 3.94
N PHE A 6 3.56 -0.71 3.56
CA PHE A 6 4.34 0.24 2.78
C PHE A 6 4.96 1.28 3.70
N LEU A 7 6.28 1.27 3.81
CA LEU A 7 7.07 2.29 4.52
C LEU A 7 7.51 3.34 3.51
N GLY A 8 7.16 4.60 3.74
CA GLY A 8 7.33 5.67 2.74
C GLY A 8 6.16 5.76 1.76
N ALA A 9 4.94 5.46 2.24
CA ALA A 9 3.71 5.46 1.44
C ALA A 9 3.32 6.86 0.91
N GLY A 10 3.98 7.92 1.34
CA GLY A 10 3.86 9.27 0.78
C GLY A 10 4.44 9.42 -0.62
N SER A 11 5.02 8.36 -1.20
CA SER A 11 5.22 8.21 -2.65
C SER A 11 3.92 7.74 -3.31
N THR A 12 2.94 8.64 -3.43
CA THR A 12 1.54 8.29 -3.76
C THR A 12 1.37 7.59 -5.11
N VAL A 13 2.14 7.99 -6.13
CA VAL A 13 2.12 7.32 -7.46
C VAL A 13 2.63 5.88 -7.34
N PHE A 14 3.75 5.67 -6.65
CA PHE A 14 4.32 4.35 -6.45
C PHE A 14 3.41 3.45 -5.59
N ALA A 15 2.95 3.96 -4.44
CA ALA A 15 2.10 3.22 -3.53
C ALA A 15 0.78 2.81 -4.18
N LYS A 16 0.15 3.71 -4.97
CA LYS A 16 -1.09 3.40 -5.69
C LYS A 16 -0.88 2.33 -6.76
N ASN A 17 0.16 2.46 -7.59
CA ASN A 17 0.42 1.51 -8.66
C ASN A 17 0.73 0.12 -8.09
N LEU A 18 1.62 0.04 -7.09
CA LEU A 18 1.97 -1.23 -6.46
C LEU A 18 0.79 -1.89 -5.76
N MET A 19 -0.06 -1.10 -5.09
CA MET A 19 -1.30 -1.62 -4.50
C MET A 19 -2.27 -2.15 -5.57
N GLY A 20 -2.39 -1.46 -6.71
CA GLY A 20 -3.19 -1.93 -7.84
C GLY A 20 -2.70 -3.27 -8.38
N ASP A 21 -1.39 -3.42 -8.57
CA ASP A 21 -0.78 -4.67 -9.03
C ASP A 21 -1.01 -5.79 -8.01
N ILE A 22 -0.78 -5.54 -6.72
CA ILE A 22 -1.00 -6.51 -5.63
C ILE A 22 -2.45 -6.99 -5.61
N LEU A 23 -3.42 -6.07 -5.65
CA LEU A 23 -4.84 -6.42 -5.57
C LEU A 23 -5.40 -7.01 -6.87
N SER A 24 -4.61 -7.01 -7.95
CA SER A 24 -4.96 -7.72 -9.19
C SER A 24 -4.82 -9.25 -9.07
N TYR A 25 -4.05 -9.73 -8.09
CA TYR A 25 -3.90 -11.16 -7.79
C TYR A 25 -5.07 -11.66 -6.93
N PRO A 26 -5.90 -12.62 -7.41
CA PRO A 26 -7.04 -13.13 -6.65
C PRO A 26 -6.69 -13.64 -5.25
N GLU A 27 -5.53 -14.26 -5.09
CA GLU A 27 -5.03 -14.79 -3.82
C GLU A 27 -4.64 -13.71 -2.80
N LEU A 28 -4.56 -12.44 -3.21
CA LEU A 28 -4.22 -11.29 -2.37
C LEU A 28 -5.39 -10.31 -2.17
N GLN A 29 -6.59 -10.61 -2.65
CA GLN A 29 -7.75 -9.71 -2.51
C GLN A 29 -8.09 -9.40 -1.04
N ASP A 30 -7.89 -10.38 -0.15
CA ASP A 30 -8.13 -10.23 1.30
C ASP A 30 -6.87 -9.77 2.08
N ALA A 31 -5.83 -9.29 1.37
CA ALA A 31 -4.64 -8.78 2.03
C ALA A 31 -4.94 -7.47 2.76
N THR A 32 -4.40 -7.33 3.97
CA THR A 32 -4.42 -6.04 4.69
C THR A 32 -3.26 -5.18 4.24
N ILE A 33 -3.56 -4.03 3.61
CA ILE A 33 -2.56 -3.02 3.27
C ILE A 33 -2.44 -2.01 4.42
N SER A 34 -1.22 -1.81 4.93
CA SER A 34 -0.91 -0.79 5.94
C SER A 34 0.03 0.26 5.35
N LEU A 35 -0.36 1.53 5.43
CA LEU A 35 0.41 2.64 4.89
C LEU A 35 1.07 3.41 6.02
N PHE A 36 2.36 3.68 5.88
CA PHE A 36 3.13 4.48 6.82
C PHE A 36 4.02 5.48 6.07
N ASP A 37 4.03 6.72 6.52
CA ASP A 37 5.02 7.71 6.18
C ASP A 37 5.33 8.54 7.43
N ILE A 38 6.55 9.07 7.52
CA ILE A 38 6.94 9.99 8.61
C ILE A 38 6.33 11.37 8.41
N ASP A 39 5.99 11.73 7.17
CA ASP A 39 5.34 12.98 6.84
C ASP A 39 3.82 12.77 6.70
N PRO A 40 3.01 13.24 7.67
CA PRO A 40 1.56 13.06 7.64
C PRO A 40 0.89 13.82 6.49
N ALA A 41 1.52 14.88 5.96
CA ALA A 41 0.98 15.61 4.81
C ALA A 41 1.15 14.81 3.52
N ARG A 42 2.21 14.02 3.40
CA ARG A 42 2.42 13.13 2.24
C ARG A 42 1.57 11.87 2.29
N LEU A 43 1.21 11.40 3.50
CA LEU A 43 0.38 10.21 3.71
C LEU A 43 -1.13 10.46 3.48
N ARG A 44 -1.57 11.72 3.59
CA ARG A 44 -2.99 12.11 3.59
C ARG A 44 -3.66 12.02 2.23
#